data_AF-A0A949B8X3-F1
#
_entry.id   AF-A0A949B8X3-F1
#
_cell.length_a   1.000
_cell.length_b   1.000
_cell.length_c   1.000
_cell.angle_alpha   90.00
_cell.angle_beta   90.00
_cell.angle_gamma   90.00
#
_symmetry.space_group_name_H-M   'P 1'
#
loop_
_entity.id
_entity.type
_entity.pdbx_description
1 polymer ?
#
loop_
_entity_poly.entity_id
_entity_poly.type
_entity_poly.pdbx_seq_one_letter_code
_entity_poly.pdbx_strand_id
1 'polypeptide(L)'
;MPFEIKNAKDHIGQEVEIRGWVFSKRSSGAIIFLQIRDGSGYLQAVIVKNEVSSESFDETQKLTEESSILIKGLIKEEPRSAYGFEMQVTGLKTINLSLEFPISKKEHGTDFLLSQRHLWLRSRRQWAILRIRNEIINAINSFLQNQGYLRFDSPIITPSACEGTTTLLKVDYFGTPAFLSQSGQLYLEAGIASFGKVYDFGPTFRSEKSKTKRHLTEFWMMDAEAAFMEFKELLEFEENMIYEIIQKILMNCSSELTIIERNLAPLEQIKPPFPRLSYQETLLKLRELGSDIKDGEDLGNDDETILMNHFKQPLFITKFPSTFKAFYFKRDQEDNNLTLSADLLAPEGYGEITGGGQ
;
A
#
# COMPACT_ATOMS: atom_id res chain seq x y z
N MET A 1 4.73 -1.55 -29.17
CA MET A 1 5.28 -1.90 -27.84
C MET A 1 5.40 -3.41 -27.74
N PRO A 2 6.34 -3.96 -26.96
CA PRO A 2 6.37 -5.41 -26.70
C PRO A 2 5.05 -5.85 -26.07
N PHE A 3 4.64 -7.10 -26.34
CA PHE A 3 3.45 -7.68 -25.73
C PHE A 3 3.66 -7.84 -24.21
N GLU A 4 2.59 -7.65 -23.44
CA GLU A 4 2.58 -7.79 -21.98
C GLU A 4 1.54 -8.83 -21.57
N ILE A 5 1.86 -9.69 -20.59
CA ILE A 5 1.01 -10.76 -20.08
C ILE A 5 -0.37 -10.24 -19.65
N LYS A 6 -0.45 -9.02 -19.09
CA LYS A 6 -1.74 -8.42 -18.69
C LYS A 6 -2.76 -8.31 -19.84
N ASN A 7 -2.30 -8.29 -21.10
CA ASN A 7 -3.14 -8.17 -22.30
C ASN A 7 -3.43 -9.52 -22.97
N ALA A 8 -3.02 -10.65 -22.37
CA ALA A 8 -3.10 -11.97 -23.01
C ALA A 8 -4.53 -12.40 -23.34
N LYS A 9 -5.51 -12.03 -22.51
CA LYS A 9 -6.93 -12.33 -22.75
C LYS A 9 -7.43 -11.78 -24.09
N ASP A 10 -6.92 -10.62 -24.52
CA ASP A 10 -7.33 -9.96 -25.76
C ASP A 10 -6.62 -10.52 -27.01
N HIS A 11 -5.69 -11.47 -26.82
CA HIS A 11 -4.85 -12.04 -27.86
C HIS A 11 -4.97 -13.57 -27.97
N ILE A 12 -6.07 -14.15 -27.48
CA ILE A 12 -6.36 -15.58 -27.65
C ILE A 12 -6.38 -15.93 -29.15
N GLY A 13 -5.71 -17.02 -29.51
CA GLY A 13 -5.55 -17.48 -30.89
C GLY A 13 -4.45 -16.75 -31.68
N GLN A 14 -3.70 -15.84 -31.04
CA GLN A 14 -2.59 -15.13 -31.68
C GLN A 14 -1.24 -15.61 -31.16
N GLU A 15 -0.24 -15.61 -32.04
CA GLU A 15 1.15 -15.84 -31.68
C GLU A 15 1.77 -14.56 -31.14
N VAL A 16 2.42 -14.64 -29.99
CA VAL A 16 3.01 -13.49 -29.29
C VAL A 16 4.44 -13.80 -28.85
N GLU A 17 5.24 -12.76 -28.65
CA GLU A 17 6.59 -12.85 -28.06
C GLU A 17 6.59 -12.16 -26.70
N ILE A 18 7.04 -12.87 -25.66
CA ILE A 18 7.17 -12.36 -24.29
C ILE A 18 8.64 -12.36 -23.89
N ARG A 19 9.08 -11.27 -23.26
CA ARG A 19 10.38 -11.19 -22.58
C ARG A 19 10.13 -11.15 -21.09
N GLY A 20 10.75 -12.06 -20.35
CA GLY A 20 10.46 -12.19 -18.93
C GLY A 20 11.39 -13.14 -18.20
N TRP A 21 10.92 -13.62 -17.06
CA TRP A 21 11.67 -14.50 -16.17
C TRP A 21 10.88 -15.77 -15.88
N VAL A 22 11.60 -16.89 -15.75
CA VAL A 22 11.06 -18.15 -15.25
C VAL A 22 10.75 -17.98 -13.77
N PHE A 23 9.48 -18.06 -13.39
CA PHE A 23 9.04 -18.02 -12.00
C PHE A 23 9.08 -19.41 -11.36
N SER A 24 8.66 -20.45 -12.09
CA SER A 24 8.84 -21.83 -11.67
C SER A 24 8.84 -22.78 -12.87
N LYS A 25 9.44 -23.96 -12.70
CA LYS A 25 9.53 -25.00 -13.72
C LYS A 25 9.07 -26.33 -13.15
N ARG A 26 8.25 -27.06 -13.92
CA ARG A 26 7.92 -28.48 -13.68
C ARG A 26 8.00 -29.24 -15.01
N SER A 27 8.40 -30.51 -14.96
CA SER A 27 8.53 -31.38 -16.13
C SER A 27 7.78 -32.69 -15.93
N SER A 28 7.13 -33.18 -16.98
CA SER A 28 6.48 -34.48 -17.02
C SER A 28 6.76 -35.14 -18.36
N GLY A 29 7.76 -36.03 -18.40
CA GLY A 29 8.19 -36.72 -19.61
C GLY A 29 8.56 -35.76 -20.74
N ALA A 30 7.79 -35.76 -21.82
CA ALA A 30 8.01 -34.95 -23.02
C ALA A 30 7.40 -33.52 -22.94
N ILE A 31 6.85 -33.14 -21.78
CA ILE A 31 6.20 -31.84 -21.58
C ILE A 31 6.89 -31.09 -20.44
N ILE A 32 7.18 -29.80 -20.66
CA ILE A 32 7.68 -28.89 -19.64
C ILE A 32 6.66 -27.77 -19.47
N PHE A 33 6.32 -27.47 -18.22
CA PHE A 33 5.50 -26.32 -17.88
C PHE A 33 6.37 -25.29 -17.18
N LEU A 34 6.40 -24.08 -17.73
CA LEU A 34 6.99 -22.92 -17.09
C LEU A 34 5.86 -22.03 -16.57
N GLN A 35 5.99 -21.55 -15.35
CA GLN A 35 5.33 -20.32 -14.96
C GLN A 35 6.31 -19.19 -15.28
N ILE A 36 5.87 -18.21 -16.06
CA ILE A 36 6.69 -17.06 -16.46
C ILE A 36 6.08 -15.78 -15.93
N ARG A 37 6.91 -14.75 -15.74
CA ARG A 37 6.49 -13.39 -15.37
C ARG A 37 7.22 -12.36 -16.22
N ASP A 38 6.55 -11.28 -16.58
CA ASP A 38 7.13 -10.13 -17.30
C ASP A 38 7.08 -8.83 -16.49
N GLY A 39 6.48 -8.87 -15.29
CA GLY A 39 6.24 -7.71 -14.42
C GLY A 39 4.81 -7.19 -14.50
N SER A 40 4.10 -7.45 -15.60
CA SER A 40 2.67 -7.12 -15.78
C SER A 40 1.75 -8.22 -15.27
N GLY A 41 2.23 -9.48 -15.25
CA GLY A 41 1.48 -10.61 -14.72
C GLY A 41 2.28 -11.91 -14.75
N TYR A 42 1.55 -13.02 -14.62
CA TYR A 42 2.08 -14.38 -14.69
C TYR A 42 1.33 -15.18 -15.75
N LEU A 43 2.02 -16.10 -16.42
CA LEU A 43 1.44 -16.94 -17.47
C LEU A 43 2.03 -18.35 -17.38
N GLN A 44 1.18 -19.36 -17.57
CA GLN A 44 1.65 -20.72 -17.84
C GLN A 44 2.09 -20.81 -19.30
N ALA A 45 3.31 -21.27 -19.53
CA ALA A 45 3.82 -21.61 -20.85
C ALA A 45 4.08 -23.12 -20.91
N VAL A 46 3.49 -23.79 -21.90
CA VAL A 46 3.56 -25.24 -22.10
C VAL A 46 4.47 -25.53 -23.29
N ILE A 47 5.51 -26.31 -23.04
CA ILE A 47 6.50 -26.71 -24.04
C ILE A 47 6.33 -28.21 -24.26
N VAL A 48 5.94 -28.61 -25.46
CA VAL A 48 5.84 -30.02 -25.85
C VAL A 48 6.99 -30.36 -26.80
N LYS A 49 7.75 -31.42 -26.50
CA LYS A 49 8.99 -31.77 -27.22
C LYS A 49 8.87 -31.81 -28.74
N ASN A 50 7.73 -32.29 -29.26
CA ASN A 50 7.51 -32.45 -30.69
C ASN A 50 6.92 -31.21 -31.37
N GLU A 51 6.63 -30.14 -30.62
CA GLU A 51 6.06 -28.89 -31.13
C GLU A 51 7.07 -27.73 -31.13
N VAL A 52 8.27 -27.97 -30.59
CA VAL A 52 9.40 -27.02 -30.60
C VAL A 52 10.64 -27.68 -31.21
N SER A 53 11.63 -26.87 -31.57
CA SER A 53 12.94 -27.40 -31.99
C SER A 53 13.61 -28.18 -30.85
N SER A 54 14.46 -29.16 -31.18
CA SER A 54 15.25 -29.90 -30.18
C SER A 54 16.13 -28.96 -29.35
N GLU A 55 16.70 -27.93 -29.98
CA GLU A 55 17.49 -26.90 -29.31
C GLU A 55 16.66 -26.12 -28.27
N SER A 56 15.46 -25.65 -28.64
CA SER A 56 14.57 -24.95 -27.70
C SER A 56 14.12 -25.86 -26.55
N PHE A 57 13.87 -27.14 -26.81
CA PHE A 57 13.51 -28.09 -25.76
C PHE A 57 14.67 -28.32 -24.78
N ASP A 58 15.89 -28.53 -25.30
CA ASP A 58 17.09 -28.74 -24.49
C ASP A 58 17.50 -27.49 -23.71
N GLU A 59 17.31 -26.29 -24.27
CA GLU A 59 17.45 -25.02 -23.53
C GLU A 59 16.47 -24.95 -22.37
N THR A 60 15.19 -25.27 -22.63
CA THR A 60 14.13 -25.23 -21.62
C THR A 60 14.44 -26.18 -20.44
N GLN A 61 15.04 -27.33 -20.71
CA GLN A 61 15.46 -28.27 -19.66
C GLN A 61 16.49 -27.68 -18.71
N LYS A 62 17.40 -26.81 -19.20
CA LYS A 62 18.47 -26.19 -18.42
C LYS A 62 18.00 -25.02 -17.55
N LEU A 63 16.87 -24.39 -17.89
CA LEU A 63 16.38 -23.19 -17.21
C LEU A 63 16.22 -23.38 -15.69
N THR A 64 16.73 -22.42 -14.93
CA THR A 64 16.53 -22.31 -13.48
C THR A 64 15.51 -21.23 -13.15
N GLU A 65 14.99 -21.22 -11.93
CA GLU A 65 14.16 -20.09 -11.44
C GLU A 65 14.92 -18.78 -11.59
N GLU A 66 14.21 -17.70 -11.92
CA GLU A 66 14.73 -16.37 -12.21
C GLU A 66 15.60 -16.26 -13.48
N SER A 67 15.72 -17.33 -14.28
CA SER A 67 16.33 -17.23 -15.62
C SER A 67 15.54 -16.29 -16.51
N SER A 68 16.24 -15.39 -17.21
CA SER A 68 15.62 -14.48 -18.16
C SER A 68 15.53 -15.11 -19.55
N ILE A 69 14.37 -14.97 -20.18
CA ILE A 69 14.01 -15.68 -21.41
C ILE A 69 13.28 -14.75 -22.38
N LEU A 70 13.38 -15.11 -23.66
CA LEU A 70 12.48 -14.67 -24.72
C LEU A 70 11.71 -15.89 -25.19
N ILE A 71 10.39 -15.85 -25.11
CA ILE A 71 9.52 -16.97 -25.41
C ILE A 71 8.45 -16.56 -26.43
N LYS A 72 8.24 -17.42 -27.42
CA LYS A 72 7.25 -17.25 -28.48
C LYS A 72 6.23 -18.38 -28.42
N GLY A 73 4.98 -18.06 -28.65
CA GLY A 73 3.93 -19.07 -28.65
C GLY A 73 2.55 -18.52 -28.88
N LEU A 74 1.61 -19.44 -29.08
CA LEU A 74 0.20 -19.19 -29.30
C LEU A 74 -0.52 -19.06 -27.95
N ILE A 75 -1.23 -17.95 -27.71
CA ILE A 75 -2.11 -17.83 -26.54
C ILE A 75 -3.36 -18.66 -26.78
N LYS A 76 -3.67 -19.55 -25.83
CA LYS A 76 -4.84 -20.43 -25.86
C LYS A 76 -5.71 -20.20 -24.63
N GLU A 77 -7.01 -20.32 -24.84
CA GLU A 77 -7.96 -20.43 -23.74
C GLU A 77 -7.71 -21.75 -22.98
N GLU A 78 -7.63 -21.67 -21.66
CA GLU A 78 -7.47 -22.81 -20.77
C GLU A 78 -8.27 -22.52 -19.50
N PRO A 79 -9.54 -22.97 -19.45
CA PRO A 79 -10.43 -22.69 -18.32
C PRO A 79 -9.94 -23.22 -16.98
N ARG A 80 -9.00 -24.19 -16.97
CA ARG A 80 -8.40 -24.73 -15.74
C ARG A 80 -7.23 -23.88 -15.22
N SER A 81 -6.71 -22.97 -16.03
CA SER A 81 -5.69 -22.01 -15.62
C SER A 81 -6.30 -20.97 -14.69
N ALA A 82 -5.55 -20.55 -13.66
CA ALA A 82 -6.00 -19.50 -12.74
C ALA A 82 -6.28 -18.16 -13.45
N TYR A 83 -5.73 -17.97 -14.65
CA TYR A 83 -5.92 -16.77 -15.47
C TYR A 83 -6.87 -17.00 -16.65
N GLY A 84 -7.35 -18.23 -16.87
CA GLY A 84 -8.23 -18.61 -17.99
C GLY A 84 -7.52 -18.81 -19.33
N PHE A 85 -6.20 -18.68 -19.38
CA PHE A 85 -5.39 -18.87 -20.58
C PHE A 85 -3.99 -19.41 -20.25
N GLU A 86 -3.32 -19.93 -21.28
CA GLU A 86 -1.92 -20.35 -21.28
C GLU A 86 -1.25 -20.06 -22.64
N MET A 87 0.06 -20.20 -22.71
CA MET A 87 0.83 -20.13 -23.96
C MET A 87 1.28 -21.52 -24.37
N GLN A 88 0.92 -21.95 -25.58
CA GLN A 88 1.57 -23.08 -26.25
C GLN A 88 2.83 -22.57 -26.95
N VAL A 89 4.00 -23.01 -26.49
CA VAL A 89 5.29 -22.46 -26.90
C VAL A 89 5.70 -23.02 -28.25
N THR A 90 6.08 -22.15 -29.17
CA THR A 90 6.63 -22.47 -30.49
C THR A 90 8.14 -22.24 -30.55
N GLY A 91 8.68 -21.40 -29.67
CA GLY A 91 10.11 -21.15 -29.57
C GLY A 91 10.52 -20.54 -28.24
N LEU A 92 11.71 -20.90 -27.77
CA LEU A 92 12.31 -20.33 -26.57
C LEU A 92 13.78 -20.04 -26.83
N LYS A 93 14.22 -18.88 -26.33
CA LYS A 93 15.62 -18.48 -26.26
C LYS A 93 15.96 -18.03 -24.85
N THR A 94 17.01 -18.61 -24.29
CA THR A 94 17.58 -18.15 -23.02
C THR A 94 18.34 -16.85 -23.23
N ILE A 95 18.02 -15.80 -22.46
CA ILE A 95 18.78 -14.54 -22.45
C ILE A 95 19.93 -14.65 -21.45
N ASN A 96 19.61 -15.05 -20.22
CA ASN A 96 20.58 -15.30 -19.17
C ASN A 96 20.06 -16.37 -18.21
N LEU A 97 20.88 -17.39 -17.97
CA LEU A 97 20.60 -18.42 -16.98
C LEU A 97 20.85 -17.84 -15.57
N SER A 98 19.93 -18.06 -14.64
CA SER A 98 20.12 -17.62 -13.26
C SER A 98 21.01 -18.60 -12.49
N LEU A 99 21.84 -18.06 -11.62
CA LEU A 99 22.45 -18.81 -10.52
C LEU A 99 21.38 -19.25 -9.52
N GLU A 100 21.80 -19.99 -8.49
CA GLU A 100 20.91 -20.42 -7.41
C GLU A 100 20.23 -19.21 -6.74
N PHE A 101 18.90 -19.23 -6.74
CA PHE A 101 18.10 -18.16 -6.15
C PHE A 101 18.06 -18.33 -4.63
N PRO A 102 18.49 -17.34 -3.83
CA PRO A 102 18.68 -17.51 -2.38
C PRO A 102 17.37 -17.73 -1.61
N ILE A 103 16.24 -17.31 -2.17
CA ILE A 103 14.91 -17.51 -1.57
C ILE A 103 14.33 -18.80 -2.12
N SER A 104 14.69 -19.92 -1.51
CA SER A 104 14.16 -21.24 -1.88
C SER A 104 12.64 -21.35 -1.62
N LYS A 105 12.01 -22.42 -2.11
CA LYS A 105 10.57 -22.71 -1.92
C LYS A 105 10.14 -23.00 -0.48
N LYS A 106 11.10 -23.20 0.43
CA LYS A 106 10.79 -23.38 1.86
C LYS A 106 10.41 -22.03 2.45
N GLU A 107 9.68 -22.06 3.54
CA GLU A 107 9.41 -20.83 4.29
C GLU A 107 10.71 -20.26 4.86
N HIS A 108 10.80 -18.93 4.85
CA HIS A 108 11.92 -18.18 5.40
C HIS A 108 11.39 -17.17 6.42
N GLY A 109 12.17 -16.90 7.47
CA GLY A 109 11.86 -15.84 8.42
C GLY A 109 11.92 -14.44 7.79
N THR A 110 11.14 -13.52 8.34
CA THR A 110 11.03 -12.13 7.86
C THR A 110 12.39 -11.42 7.78
N ASP A 111 13.29 -11.63 8.75
CA ASP A 111 14.61 -10.98 8.77
C ASP A 111 15.47 -11.39 7.56
N PHE A 112 15.47 -12.68 7.21
CA PHE A 112 16.16 -13.16 6.02
C PHE A 112 15.56 -12.55 4.75
N LEU A 113 14.23 -12.54 4.63
CA LEU A 113 13.52 -11.97 3.48
C LEU A 113 13.79 -10.47 3.31
N LEU A 114 13.90 -9.73 4.42
CA LEU A 114 14.31 -8.32 4.42
C LEU A 114 15.78 -8.14 4.04
N SER A 115 16.68 -9.02 4.48
CA SER A 115 18.10 -8.99 4.02
C SER A 115 18.22 -9.21 2.51
N GLN A 116 17.27 -9.93 1.92
CA GLN A 116 17.16 -10.20 0.49
C GLN A 116 16.05 -9.38 -0.18
N ARG A 117 15.67 -8.20 0.38
CA ARG A 117 14.49 -7.45 -0.07
C ARG A 117 14.48 -7.21 -1.57
N HIS A 118 15.61 -6.81 -2.14
CA HIS A 118 15.78 -6.56 -3.57
C HIS A 118 15.42 -7.74 -4.49
N LEU A 119 15.52 -8.98 -3.99
CA LEU A 119 15.06 -10.20 -4.66
C LEU A 119 13.65 -10.59 -4.24
N TRP A 120 13.33 -10.47 -2.95
CA TRP A 120 12.03 -10.83 -2.40
C TRP A 120 10.88 -10.04 -3.01
N LEU A 121 11.14 -8.81 -3.44
CA LEU A 121 10.21 -7.97 -4.22
C LEU A 121 9.62 -8.68 -5.46
N ARG A 122 10.33 -9.68 -6.00
CA ARG A 122 9.92 -10.46 -7.17
C ARG A 122 8.92 -11.58 -6.84
N SER A 123 8.74 -11.88 -5.56
CA SER A 123 7.78 -12.87 -5.09
C SER A 123 6.34 -12.39 -5.31
N ARG A 124 5.44 -13.33 -5.58
CA ARG A 124 4.06 -13.04 -5.99
C ARG A 124 3.30 -12.15 -5.00
N ARG A 125 3.45 -12.41 -3.69
CA ARG A 125 2.81 -11.60 -2.64
C ARG A 125 3.36 -10.17 -2.60
N GLN A 126 4.67 -9.98 -2.71
CA GLN A 126 5.28 -8.64 -2.69
C GLN A 126 4.94 -7.83 -3.94
N TRP A 127 4.93 -8.48 -5.10
CA TRP A 127 4.47 -7.90 -6.36
C TRP A 127 3.03 -7.40 -6.25
N ALA A 128 2.11 -8.19 -5.69
CA ALA A 128 0.72 -7.80 -5.50
C ALA A 128 0.56 -6.62 -4.53
N ILE A 129 1.26 -6.66 -3.39
CA ILE A 129 1.22 -5.58 -2.38
C ILE A 129 1.67 -4.24 -2.99
N LEU A 130 2.75 -4.24 -3.79
CA LEU A 130 3.24 -3.00 -4.42
C LEU A 130 2.28 -2.45 -5.47
N ARG A 131 1.57 -3.32 -6.19
CA ARG A 131 0.56 -2.90 -7.17
C ARG A 131 -0.69 -2.34 -6.50
N ILE A 132 -1.16 -2.94 -5.41
CA ILE A 132 -2.22 -2.38 -4.56
C ILE A 132 -1.79 -1.01 -4.01
N ARG A 133 -0.54 -0.89 -3.52
CA ARG A 133 0.01 0.39 -3.06
C ARG A 133 0.02 1.45 -4.16
N ASN A 134 0.40 1.09 -5.38
CA ASN A 134 0.34 1.99 -6.52
C ASN A 134 -1.10 2.45 -6.80
N GLU A 135 -2.08 1.55 -6.76
CA GLU A 135 -3.49 1.91 -6.95
C GLU A 135 -4.00 2.84 -5.85
N ILE A 136 -3.64 2.59 -4.58
CA ILE A 136 -3.94 3.51 -3.46
C ILE A 136 -3.42 4.91 -3.76
N ILE A 137 -2.15 5.03 -4.17
CA ILE A 137 -1.52 6.33 -4.48
C ILE A 137 -2.24 7.01 -5.66
N ASN A 138 -2.59 6.26 -6.71
CA ASN A 138 -3.32 6.79 -7.85
C ASN A 138 -4.73 7.26 -7.47
N ALA A 139 -5.43 6.50 -6.63
CA ALA A 139 -6.75 6.86 -6.15
C ALA A 139 -6.73 8.12 -5.29
N ILE A 140 -5.76 8.24 -4.36
CA ILE A 140 -5.53 9.46 -3.56
C ILE A 140 -5.34 10.68 -4.47
N ASN A 141 -4.38 10.61 -5.40
CA ASN A 141 -4.09 11.72 -6.31
C ASN A 141 -5.31 12.09 -7.16
N SER A 142 -6.02 11.09 -7.69
CA SER A 142 -7.21 11.32 -8.51
C SER A 142 -8.33 11.97 -7.72
N PHE A 143 -8.59 11.50 -6.50
CA PHE A 143 -9.59 12.07 -5.60
C PHE A 143 -9.29 13.54 -5.32
N LEU A 144 -8.07 13.86 -4.87
CA LEU A 144 -7.65 15.21 -4.52
C LEU A 144 -7.75 16.17 -5.73
N GLN A 145 -7.29 15.74 -6.90
CA GLN A 145 -7.39 16.54 -8.12
C GLN A 145 -8.84 16.78 -8.54
N ASN A 146 -9.71 15.76 -8.43
CA ASN A 146 -11.14 15.91 -8.70
C ASN A 146 -11.83 16.87 -7.72
N GLN A 147 -11.32 16.98 -6.48
CA GLN A 147 -11.78 17.93 -5.45
C GLN A 147 -11.14 19.32 -5.57
N GLY A 148 -10.31 19.54 -6.60
CA GLY A 148 -9.68 20.82 -6.90
C GLY A 148 -8.43 21.14 -6.08
N TYR A 149 -7.81 20.15 -5.44
CA TYR A 149 -6.54 20.35 -4.73
C TYR A 149 -5.37 20.46 -5.70
N LEU A 150 -4.47 21.40 -5.40
CA LEU A 150 -3.20 21.56 -6.11
C LEU A 150 -2.11 20.73 -5.42
N ARG A 151 -1.32 19.97 -6.18
CA ARG A 151 -0.12 19.34 -5.64
C ARG A 151 0.93 20.42 -5.32
N PHE A 152 1.37 20.45 -4.07
CA PHE A 152 2.35 21.36 -3.50
C PHE A 152 3.40 20.51 -2.77
N ASP A 153 4.57 20.27 -3.37
CA ASP A 153 5.59 19.43 -2.72
C ASP A 153 6.33 20.22 -1.62
N SER A 154 6.08 19.87 -0.35
CA SER A 154 6.71 20.51 0.81
C SER A 154 8.20 20.10 0.96
N PRO A 155 9.04 20.93 1.60
CA PRO A 155 10.46 20.62 1.77
C PRO A 155 10.69 19.53 2.83
N ILE A 156 11.58 18.58 2.52
CA ILE A 156 11.95 17.49 3.44
C ILE A 156 12.98 17.91 4.49
N ILE A 157 13.93 18.77 4.13
CA ILE A 157 14.92 19.29 5.08
C ILE A 157 14.37 20.60 5.63
N THR A 158 14.10 20.65 6.92
CA THR A 158 13.43 21.77 7.59
C THR A 158 14.14 22.15 8.90
N PRO A 159 14.15 23.44 9.29
CA PRO A 159 14.68 23.86 10.59
C PRO A 159 13.69 23.61 11.74
N SER A 160 12.43 23.31 11.44
CA SER A 160 11.33 23.26 12.41
C SER A 160 10.86 21.83 12.71
N ALA A 161 10.34 21.63 13.92
CA ALA A 161 9.60 20.44 14.30
C ALA A 161 8.10 20.65 14.02
N CYS A 162 7.41 19.64 13.47
CA CYS A 162 5.97 19.73 13.21
C CYS A 162 5.16 19.11 14.36
N GLU A 163 5.47 17.87 14.71
CA GLU A 163 4.68 17.06 15.66
C GLU A 163 5.31 16.99 17.06
N GLY A 164 6.55 17.47 17.20
CA GLY A 164 7.27 17.48 18.46
C GLY A 164 8.77 17.25 18.27
N THR A 165 9.54 17.53 19.31
CA THR A 165 11.02 17.51 19.25
C THR A 165 11.63 16.15 19.58
N THR A 166 10.84 15.20 20.09
CA THR A 166 11.33 13.93 20.66
C THR A 166 11.72 12.90 19.60
N THR A 167 11.07 12.92 18.43
CA THR A 167 11.24 11.95 17.34
C THR A 167 11.89 12.54 16.09
N LEU A 168 12.60 13.67 16.21
CA LEU A 168 13.28 14.29 15.06
C LEU A 168 14.53 13.52 14.63
N LEU A 169 14.70 13.34 13.31
CA LEU A 169 15.95 12.89 12.71
C LEU A 169 16.78 14.11 12.29
N LYS A 170 17.91 14.32 12.98
CA LYS A 170 18.79 15.47 12.79
C LYS A 170 19.79 15.23 11.65
N VAL A 171 20.03 16.27 10.85
CA VAL A 171 20.98 16.30 9.74
C VAL A 171 21.93 17.49 9.91
N ASP A 172 23.21 17.31 9.59
CA ASP A 172 24.16 18.42 9.46
C ASP A 172 23.97 19.07 8.07
N TYR A 173 23.41 20.27 8.06
CA TYR A 173 23.16 21.04 6.85
C TYR A 173 24.18 22.16 6.73
N PHE A 174 25.36 21.81 6.22
CA PHE A 174 26.50 22.73 6.00
C PHE A 174 26.94 23.46 7.30
N GLY A 175 27.01 22.74 8.42
CA GLY A 175 27.36 23.28 9.73
C GLY A 175 26.18 23.88 10.49
N THR A 176 24.98 23.92 9.89
CA THR A 176 23.74 24.32 10.56
C THR A 176 22.87 23.09 10.82
N PRO A 177 22.38 22.87 12.05
CA PRO A 177 21.40 21.82 12.32
C PRO A 177 20.12 21.97 11.49
N ALA A 178 19.72 20.88 10.82
CA ALA A 178 18.40 20.74 10.21
C ALA A 178 17.79 19.39 10.60
N PHE A 179 16.54 19.17 10.23
CA PHE A 179 15.81 17.94 10.51
C PHE A 179 15.12 17.41 9.25
N LEU A 180 14.96 16.09 9.19
CA LEU A 180 14.07 15.47 8.21
C LEU A 180 12.63 15.67 8.67
N SER A 181 11.75 16.05 7.75
CA SER A 181 10.38 16.44 8.04
C SER A 181 9.54 15.28 8.59
N GLN A 182 8.73 15.58 9.60
CA GLN A 182 7.72 14.65 10.14
C GLN A 182 6.40 14.73 9.36
N SER A 183 6.09 15.89 8.77
CA SER A 183 4.89 16.18 8.00
C SER A 183 5.08 17.49 7.20
N GLY A 184 4.42 17.62 6.04
CA GLY A 184 4.40 18.83 5.23
C GLY A 184 3.48 19.94 5.73
N GLN A 185 2.67 19.66 6.76
CA GLN A 185 1.54 20.46 7.21
C GLN A 185 1.82 21.97 7.30
N LEU A 186 2.87 22.38 8.04
CA LEU A 186 3.16 23.81 8.25
C LEU A 186 3.44 24.59 6.94
N TYR A 187 3.97 23.92 5.91
CA TYR A 187 4.18 24.52 4.60
C TYR A 187 2.90 24.53 3.76
N LEU A 188 2.05 23.51 3.91
CA LEU A 188 0.74 23.46 3.27
C LEU A 188 -0.22 24.53 3.82
N GLU A 189 -0.19 24.79 5.14
CA GLU A 189 -0.91 25.90 5.77
C GLU A 189 -0.49 27.26 5.19
N ALA A 190 0.80 27.45 4.87
CA ALA A 190 1.24 28.64 4.14
C ALA A 190 0.74 28.64 2.68
N GLY A 191 0.67 27.47 2.04
CA GLY A 191 0.22 27.27 0.67
C GLY A 191 -1.26 27.59 0.46
N ILE A 192 -2.15 27.23 1.40
CA ILE A 192 -3.60 27.47 1.27
C ILE A 192 -3.95 28.96 1.20
N ALA A 193 -3.15 29.84 1.80
CA ALA A 193 -3.34 31.29 1.68
C ALA A 193 -3.17 31.80 0.23
N SER A 194 -2.47 31.05 -0.62
CA SER A 194 -2.26 31.38 -2.04
C SER A 194 -3.18 30.57 -2.97
N PHE A 195 -3.40 29.29 -2.67
CA PHE A 195 -4.01 28.35 -3.61
C PHE A 195 -5.37 27.79 -3.15
N GLY A 196 -5.82 28.12 -1.94
CA GLY A 196 -7.08 27.66 -1.39
C GLY A 196 -7.04 26.21 -0.90
N LYS A 197 -6.65 25.25 -1.76
CA LYS A 197 -6.55 23.82 -1.43
C LYS A 197 -5.26 23.24 -1.96
N VAL A 198 -4.43 22.67 -1.09
CA VAL A 198 -3.14 22.08 -1.46
C VAL A 198 -2.94 20.72 -0.81
N TYR A 199 -2.16 19.86 -1.43
CA TYR A 199 -1.72 18.62 -0.82
C TYR A 199 -0.28 18.30 -1.23
N ASP A 200 0.44 17.58 -0.38
CA ASP A 200 1.69 16.94 -0.74
C ASP A 200 1.55 15.42 -0.68
N PHE A 201 2.54 14.71 -1.22
CA PHE A 201 2.63 13.27 -1.02
C PHE A 201 4.10 12.87 -1.11
N GLY A 202 4.73 12.76 0.05
CA GLY A 202 6.18 12.60 0.17
C GLY A 202 6.61 11.68 1.31
N PRO A 203 7.92 11.41 1.39
CA PRO A 203 8.49 10.68 2.52
C PRO A 203 8.50 11.55 3.77
N THR A 204 8.14 10.96 4.90
CA THR A 204 8.23 11.57 6.23
C THR A 204 9.01 10.67 7.18
N PHE A 205 9.55 11.28 8.23
CA PHE A 205 10.60 10.70 9.05
C PHE A 205 10.29 10.87 10.53
N ARG A 206 10.25 9.75 11.28
CA ARG A 206 10.08 9.76 12.74
C ARG A 206 11.12 8.82 13.37
N SER A 207 11.96 9.35 14.25
CA SER A 207 12.91 8.58 15.06
C SER A 207 12.21 7.84 16.21
N GLU A 208 11.17 7.07 15.88
CA GLU A 208 10.45 6.27 16.86
C GLU A 208 11.34 5.11 17.35
N LYS A 209 11.51 5.00 18.66
CA LYS A 209 12.36 3.94 19.26
C LYS A 209 11.58 2.64 19.44
N SER A 210 10.25 2.74 19.51
CA SER A 210 9.37 1.60 19.70
C SER A 210 9.32 0.72 18.45
N LYS A 211 9.68 -0.56 18.58
CA LYS A 211 9.57 -1.56 17.51
C LYS A 211 8.19 -2.22 17.56
N THR A 212 7.18 -1.53 17.04
CA THR A 212 5.83 -2.10 16.91
C THR A 212 5.58 -2.60 15.48
N LYS A 213 4.44 -3.27 15.27
CA LYS A 213 4.01 -3.73 13.94
C LYS A 213 3.44 -2.61 13.05
N ARG A 214 3.25 -1.40 13.60
CA ARG A 214 2.60 -0.26 12.93
C ARG A 214 3.57 0.88 12.58
N HIS A 215 4.77 0.90 13.15
CA HIS A 215 5.72 2.00 12.99
C HIS A 215 6.85 1.68 12.02
N LEU A 216 7.18 2.66 11.20
CA LEU A 216 8.41 2.74 10.41
C LEU A 216 9.10 4.06 10.73
N THR A 217 10.43 4.12 10.59
CA THR A 217 11.17 5.37 10.77
C THR A 217 11.13 6.28 9.55
N GLU A 218 10.88 5.69 8.38
CA GLU A 218 10.61 6.36 7.12
C GLU A 218 9.33 5.76 6.54
N PHE A 219 8.36 6.61 6.22
CA PHE A 219 7.10 6.21 5.61
C PHE A 219 6.63 7.28 4.63
N TRP A 220 5.55 7.00 3.92
CA TRP A 220 4.98 7.95 2.97
C TRP A 220 3.68 8.48 3.55
N MET A 221 3.58 9.80 3.58
CA MET A 221 2.43 10.54 4.07
C MET A 221 1.86 11.37 2.93
N MET A 222 0.55 11.46 2.88
CA MET A 222 -0.15 12.45 2.07
C MET A 222 -0.75 13.44 3.08
N ASP A 223 -0.25 14.66 3.08
CA ASP A 223 -0.83 15.76 3.86
C ASP A 223 -1.70 16.61 2.91
N ALA A 224 -2.88 17.04 3.37
CA ALA A 224 -3.77 17.90 2.59
C ALA A 224 -4.33 19.01 3.47
N GLU A 225 -4.35 20.23 2.94
CA GLU A 225 -4.84 21.42 3.62
C GLU A 225 -5.83 22.19 2.74
N ALA A 226 -6.85 22.78 3.38
CA ALA A 226 -7.87 23.56 2.70
C ALA A 226 -8.29 24.79 3.51
N ALA A 227 -8.11 25.97 2.93
CA ALA A 227 -8.65 27.21 3.47
C ALA A 227 -10.17 27.20 3.51
N PHE A 228 -10.72 27.76 4.58
CA PHE A 228 -12.16 27.87 4.85
C PHE A 228 -12.91 26.53 5.02
N MET A 229 -12.19 25.41 5.18
CA MET A 229 -12.79 24.13 5.56
C MET A 229 -13.00 24.08 7.07
N GLU A 230 -14.22 23.83 7.50
CA GLU A 230 -14.57 23.66 8.91
C GLU A 230 -14.48 22.18 9.31
N PHE A 231 -14.35 21.91 10.62
CA PHE A 231 -14.10 20.57 11.14
C PHE A 231 -15.09 19.50 10.66
N LYS A 232 -16.38 19.82 10.53
CA LYS A 232 -17.37 18.87 10.02
C LYS A 232 -17.13 18.50 8.56
N GLU A 233 -16.75 19.48 7.74
CA GLU A 233 -16.48 19.29 6.32
C GLU A 233 -15.20 18.46 6.12
N LEU A 234 -14.21 18.63 6.99
CA LEU A 234 -13.02 17.79 7.03
C LEU A 234 -13.38 16.30 7.23
N LEU A 235 -14.22 15.98 8.22
CA LEU A 235 -14.62 14.60 8.49
C LEU A 235 -15.37 13.97 7.31
N GLU A 236 -16.25 14.74 6.67
CA GLU A 236 -16.97 14.31 5.46
C GLU A 236 -16.02 14.14 4.27
N PHE A 237 -15.00 14.99 4.15
CA PHE A 237 -13.98 14.87 3.12
C PHE A 237 -13.13 13.61 3.28
N GLU A 238 -12.62 13.37 4.49
CA GLU A 238 -11.79 12.20 4.81
C GLU A 238 -12.54 10.88 4.58
N GLU A 239 -13.79 10.76 5.05
CA GLU A 239 -14.55 9.51 4.87
C GLU A 239 -14.87 9.21 3.41
N ASN A 240 -15.17 10.24 2.61
CA ASN A 240 -15.41 10.09 1.18
C ASN A 240 -14.12 9.70 0.44
N MET A 241 -12.98 10.28 0.81
CA MET A 241 -11.68 9.93 0.24
C MET A 241 -11.35 8.45 0.50
N ILE A 242 -11.43 8.01 1.76
CA ILE A 242 -11.13 6.62 2.14
C ILE A 242 -12.10 5.66 1.44
N TYR A 243 -13.39 5.99 1.38
CA TYR A 243 -14.36 5.19 0.66
C TYR A 243 -14.01 5.05 -0.83
N GLU A 244 -13.69 6.15 -1.53
CA GLU A 244 -13.34 6.10 -2.96
C GLU A 244 -12.08 5.28 -3.22
N ILE A 245 -11.05 5.42 -2.36
CA ILE A 245 -9.83 4.61 -2.44
C ILE A 245 -10.15 3.12 -2.35
N ILE A 246 -10.98 2.72 -1.38
CA ILE A 246 -11.40 1.32 -1.22
C ILE A 246 -12.14 0.82 -2.47
N GLN A 247 -13.06 1.61 -3.01
CA GLN A 247 -13.79 1.23 -4.24
C GLN A 247 -12.86 1.05 -5.44
N LYS A 248 -11.87 1.94 -5.61
CA LYS A 248 -10.86 1.83 -6.69
C LYS A 248 -10.05 0.55 -6.56
N ILE A 249 -9.61 0.19 -5.35
CA ILE A 249 -8.83 -1.04 -5.11
C ILE A 249 -9.68 -2.28 -5.39
N LEU A 250 -10.93 -2.34 -4.90
CA LEU A 250 -11.84 -3.46 -5.14
C LEU A 250 -12.10 -3.65 -6.65
N MET A 251 -12.24 -2.55 -7.39
CA MET A 251 -12.46 -2.56 -8.84
C MET A 251 -11.21 -2.99 -9.62
N ASN A 252 -10.05 -2.43 -9.28
CA ASN A 252 -8.86 -2.49 -10.13
C ASN A 252 -7.80 -3.51 -9.69
N CYS A 253 -7.88 -4.04 -8.46
CA CYS A 253 -6.85 -4.93 -7.89
C CYS A 253 -7.38 -6.31 -7.48
N SER A 254 -8.47 -6.80 -8.10
CA SER A 254 -9.08 -8.10 -7.76
C SER A 254 -8.09 -9.27 -7.83
N SER A 255 -7.19 -9.27 -8.82
CA SER A 255 -6.17 -10.30 -8.97
C SER A 255 -5.13 -10.24 -7.85
N GLU A 256 -4.67 -9.05 -7.51
CA GLU A 256 -3.70 -8.79 -6.45
C GLU A 256 -4.29 -9.11 -5.07
N LEU A 257 -5.53 -8.73 -4.80
CA LEU A 257 -6.27 -9.04 -3.57
C LEU A 257 -6.42 -10.55 -3.38
N THR A 258 -6.70 -11.27 -4.46
CA THR A 258 -6.74 -12.74 -4.48
C THR A 258 -5.37 -13.34 -4.12
N ILE A 259 -4.29 -12.80 -4.71
CA ILE A 259 -2.92 -13.26 -4.44
C ILE A 259 -2.52 -13.10 -2.97
N ILE A 260 -2.96 -12.02 -2.32
CA ILE A 260 -2.66 -11.78 -0.91
C ILE A 260 -3.67 -12.47 0.03
N GLU A 261 -4.62 -13.22 -0.52
CA GLU A 261 -5.67 -13.96 0.20
C GLU A 261 -6.54 -13.04 1.06
N ARG A 262 -6.85 -11.83 0.57
CA ARG A 262 -7.64 -10.86 1.31
C ARG A 262 -9.13 -11.23 1.27
N ASN A 263 -9.76 -11.36 2.44
CA ASN A 263 -11.21 -11.40 2.55
C ASN A 263 -11.80 -10.04 2.15
N LEU A 264 -12.63 -10.03 1.10
CA LEU A 264 -13.21 -8.81 0.53
C LEU A 264 -14.47 -8.33 1.27
N ALA A 265 -15.20 -9.23 1.92
CA ALA A 265 -16.50 -8.92 2.50
C ALA A 265 -16.49 -7.75 3.50
N PRO A 266 -15.47 -7.58 4.37
CA PRO A 266 -15.37 -6.39 5.23
C PRO A 266 -15.18 -5.11 4.42
N LEU A 267 -14.35 -5.12 3.38
CA LEU A 267 -14.07 -3.95 2.55
C LEU A 267 -15.29 -3.53 1.73
N GLU A 268 -16.02 -4.50 1.17
CA GLU A 268 -17.24 -4.25 0.38
C GLU A 268 -18.39 -3.65 1.21
N GLN A 269 -18.38 -3.89 2.52
CA GLN A 269 -19.38 -3.34 3.44
C GLN A 269 -19.07 -1.90 3.87
N ILE A 270 -17.85 -1.41 3.66
CA ILE A 270 -17.46 -0.06 4.08
C ILE A 270 -18.27 0.98 3.30
N LYS A 271 -18.91 1.90 4.03
CA LYS A 271 -19.68 3.00 3.43
C LYS A 271 -19.77 4.20 4.38
N PRO A 272 -19.66 5.44 3.86
CA PRO A 272 -19.96 6.63 4.64
C PRO A 272 -21.47 6.77 4.92
N PRO A 273 -21.88 7.55 5.92
CA PRO A 273 -21.02 8.21 6.90
C PRO A 273 -20.41 7.20 7.88
N PHE A 274 -19.14 7.40 8.24
CA PHE A 274 -18.48 6.57 9.23
C PHE A 274 -18.97 6.91 10.63
N PRO A 275 -19.05 5.92 11.56
CA PRO A 275 -19.33 6.21 12.96
C PRO A 275 -18.32 7.21 13.52
N ARG A 276 -18.78 8.03 14.47
CA ARG A 276 -17.99 9.08 15.12
C ARG A 276 -18.24 8.99 16.61
N LEU A 277 -17.17 8.95 17.39
CA LEU A 277 -17.20 9.06 18.85
C LEU A 277 -16.30 10.23 19.24
N SER A 278 -16.70 11.00 20.25
CA SER A 278 -15.77 11.87 20.97
C SER A 278 -14.78 11.03 21.78
N TYR A 279 -13.63 11.59 22.13
CA TYR A 279 -12.65 10.93 23.00
C TYR A 279 -13.29 10.39 24.29
N GLN A 280 -14.18 11.16 24.92
CA GLN A 280 -14.89 10.74 26.13
C GLN A 280 -15.82 9.54 25.88
N GLU A 281 -16.58 9.53 24.79
CA GLU A 281 -17.41 8.39 24.40
C GLU A 281 -16.57 7.16 24.07
N THR A 282 -15.39 7.36 23.47
CA THR A 282 -14.43 6.28 23.20
C THR A 282 -13.90 5.65 24.49
N LEU A 283 -13.55 6.43 25.51
CA LEU A 283 -13.13 5.88 26.81
C LEU A 283 -14.23 5.02 27.46
N LEU A 284 -15.47 5.50 27.42
CA LEU A 284 -16.62 4.74 27.93
C LEU A 284 -16.77 3.43 27.15
N LYS A 285 -16.68 3.48 25.82
CA LYS A 285 -16.80 2.30 24.97
C LYS A 285 -15.67 1.29 25.21
N LEU A 286 -14.44 1.76 25.38
CA LEU A 286 -13.28 0.91 25.69
C LEU A 286 -13.45 0.17 27.02
N ARG A 287 -13.93 0.87 28.06
CA ARG A 287 -14.24 0.25 29.36
C ARG A 287 -15.35 -0.79 29.27
N GLU A 288 -16.39 -0.53 28.49
CA GLU A 288 -17.44 -1.53 28.20
C GLU A 288 -16.88 -2.78 27.52
N LEU A 289 -15.87 -2.61 26.67
CA LEU A 289 -15.19 -3.70 25.96
C LEU A 289 -14.08 -4.37 26.79
N GLY A 290 -13.84 -3.91 28.02
CA GLY A 290 -12.92 -4.52 28.99
C GLY A 290 -11.51 -3.93 29.02
N SER A 291 -11.25 -2.77 28.41
CA SER A 291 -10.01 -2.00 28.61
C SER A 291 -9.99 -1.35 30.00
N ASP A 292 -8.79 -1.24 30.59
CA ASP A 292 -8.53 -0.57 31.87
C ASP A 292 -8.14 0.91 31.72
N ILE A 293 -8.31 1.49 30.52
CA ILE A 293 -7.98 2.88 30.20
C ILE A 293 -8.66 3.89 31.15
N LYS A 294 -7.87 4.82 31.66
CA LYS A 294 -8.32 5.85 32.62
C LYS A 294 -8.59 7.18 31.94
N ASP A 295 -9.33 8.04 32.62
CA ASP A 295 -9.57 9.39 32.14
C ASP A 295 -8.24 10.15 32.06
N GLY A 296 -7.99 10.79 30.92
CA GLY A 296 -6.75 11.53 30.69
C GLY A 296 -5.54 10.68 30.30
N GLU A 297 -5.76 9.43 29.86
CA GLU A 297 -4.75 8.62 29.18
C GLU A 297 -4.94 8.66 27.66
N ASP A 298 -3.83 8.67 26.92
CA ASP A 298 -3.87 8.58 25.46
C ASP A 298 -4.17 7.13 25.01
N LEU A 299 -4.73 6.95 23.81
CA LEU A 299 -5.08 5.62 23.33
C LEU A 299 -3.82 4.82 22.95
N GLY A 300 -3.64 3.66 23.57
CA GLY A 300 -2.58 2.72 23.18
C GLY A 300 -2.97 1.83 22.00
N ASN A 301 -1.98 1.16 21.41
CA ASN A 301 -2.21 0.19 20.32
C ASN A 301 -3.22 -0.91 20.71
N ASP A 302 -3.18 -1.36 21.97
CA ASP A 302 -4.07 -2.41 22.47
C ASP A 302 -5.51 -1.89 22.61
N ASP A 303 -5.70 -0.64 23.06
CA ASP A 303 -7.01 0.02 23.12
C ASP A 303 -7.61 0.15 21.72
N GLU A 304 -6.85 0.68 20.76
CA GLU A 304 -7.30 0.76 19.38
C GLU A 304 -7.64 -0.61 18.80
N THR A 305 -6.85 -1.64 19.13
CA THR A 305 -7.11 -3.00 18.66
C THR A 305 -8.41 -3.55 19.22
N ILE A 306 -8.66 -3.38 20.52
CA ILE A 306 -9.90 -3.78 21.19
C ILE A 306 -11.09 -3.07 20.55
N LEU A 307 -10.99 -1.75 20.39
CA LEU A 307 -12.03 -0.93 19.80
C LEU A 307 -12.34 -1.36 18.36
N MET A 308 -11.31 -1.48 17.52
CA MET A 308 -11.50 -1.76 16.09
C MET A 308 -11.77 -3.21 15.75
N ASN A 309 -11.61 -4.14 16.69
CA ASN A 309 -12.20 -5.48 16.58
C ASN A 309 -13.72 -5.48 16.79
N HIS A 310 -14.27 -4.47 17.45
CA HIS A 310 -15.72 -4.31 17.65
C HIS A 310 -16.39 -3.64 16.44
N PHE A 311 -15.77 -2.60 15.88
CA PHE A 311 -16.33 -1.84 14.75
C PHE A 311 -16.07 -2.52 13.40
N LYS A 312 -17.10 -2.56 12.55
CA LYS A 312 -17.03 -3.11 11.17
C LYS A 312 -16.75 -2.05 10.10
N GLN A 313 -16.80 -0.78 10.48
CA GLN A 313 -16.54 0.39 9.64
C GLN A 313 -15.32 1.11 10.22
N PRO A 314 -14.60 1.91 9.43
CA PRO A 314 -13.69 2.91 9.98
C PRO A 314 -14.42 3.79 11.01
N LEU A 315 -13.72 4.22 12.05
CA LEU A 315 -14.29 5.00 13.16
C LEU A 315 -13.50 6.29 13.33
N PHE A 316 -14.18 7.43 13.33
CA PHE A 316 -13.58 8.67 13.80
C PHE A 316 -13.63 8.73 15.32
N ILE A 317 -12.48 9.02 15.93
CA ILE A 317 -12.39 9.52 17.29
C ILE A 317 -12.16 11.03 17.17
N THR A 318 -12.96 11.83 17.86
CA THR A 318 -12.97 13.29 17.72
C THR A 318 -12.79 13.98 19.07
N LYS A 319 -12.52 15.30 19.06
CA LYS A 319 -12.50 16.12 20.28
C LYS A 319 -11.50 15.64 21.34
N PHE A 320 -10.23 15.45 20.93
CA PHE A 320 -9.19 15.01 21.85
C PHE A 320 -8.81 16.10 22.85
N PRO A 321 -8.38 15.72 24.07
CA PRO A 321 -7.71 16.62 24.98
C PRO A 321 -6.49 17.27 24.32
N SER A 322 -6.42 18.58 24.44
CA SER A 322 -5.37 19.38 23.83
C SER A 322 -3.95 19.08 24.29
N THR A 323 -3.80 18.40 25.42
CA THR A 323 -2.50 17.94 25.92
C THR A 323 -1.92 16.78 25.11
N PHE A 324 -2.74 16.08 24.31
CA PHE A 324 -2.31 14.96 23.47
C PHE A 324 -2.06 15.37 22.03
N LYS A 325 -2.62 16.51 21.61
CA LYS A 325 -2.53 16.99 20.23
C LYS A 325 -1.50 18.10 20.09
N ALA A 326 -1.02 18.27 18.87
CA ALA A 326 -0.04 19.29 18.54
C ALA A 326 -0.60 20.71 18.78
N PHE A 327 0.31 21.68 18.87
CA PHE A 327 -0.03 23.05 19.29
C PHE A 327 -0.96 23.78 18.31
N TYR A 328 -0.99 23.37 17.05
CA TYR A 328 -1.70 24.06 15.96
C TYR A 328 -3.20 23.76 15.90
N PHE A 329 -3.69 22.72 16.57
CA PHE A 329 -5.11 22.39 16.56
C PHE A 329 -5.95 23.47 17.25
N LYS A 330 -7.02 23.90 16.57
CA LYS A 330 -8.03 24.83 17.08
C LYS A 330 -8.75 24.23 18.28
N ARG A 331 -9.01 25.07 19.27
CA ARG A 331 -9.76 24.68 20.48
C ARG A 331 -11.24 24.58 20.20
N ASP A 332 -11.88 23.62 20.85
CA ASP A 332 -13.34 23.54 20.85
C ASP A 332 -13.92 24.77 21.57
N GLN A 333 -14.96 25.37 21.00
CA GLN A 333 -15.57 26.59 21.51
C GLN A 333 -16.39 26.36 22.79
N GLU A 334 -16.88 25.13 22.99
CA GLU A 334 -17.69 24.74 24.13
C GLU A 334 -16.81 24.26 25.30
N ASP A 335 -15.69 23.59 25.01
CA ASP A 335 -14.69 23.20 26.01
C ASP A 335 -13.25 23.43 25.49
N ASN A 336 -12.63 24.49 26.00
CA ASN A 336 -11.29 24.91 25.58
C ASN A 336 -10.17 23.90 25.92
N ASN A 337 -10.45 22.88 26.74
CA ASN A 337 -9.51 21.79 27.00
C ASN A 337 -9.46 20.79 25.85
N LEU A 338 -10.46 20.78 24.98
CA LEU A 338 -10.57 19.91 23.81
C LEU A 338 -10.11 20.63 22.54
N THR A 339 -9.81 19.85 21.52
CA THR A 339 -9.39 20.31 20.19
C THR A 339 -10.38 19.87 19.13
N LEU A 340 -10.48 20.62 18.04
CA LEU A 340 -11.21 20.19 16.84
C LEU A 340 -10.33 19.27 16.00
N SER A 341 -9.91 18.16 16.60
CA SER A 341 -9.09 17.13 15.96
C SER A 341 -9.88 15.83 15.80
N ALA A 342 -9.45 15.01 14.85
CA ALA A 342 -9.95 13.66 14.65
C ALA A 342 -8.84 12.71 14.21
N ASP A 343 -8.97 11.47 14.67
CA ASP A 343 -8.20 10.33 14.16
C ASP A 343 -9.20 9.35 13.54
N LEU A 344 -8.88 8.83 12.35
CA LEU A 344 -9.67 7.78 11.70
C LEU A 344 -8.98 6.44 11.86
N LEU A 345 -9.68 5.51 12.50
CA LEU A 345 -9.16 4.17 12.76
C LEU A 345 -9.79 3.17 11.79
N ALA A 346 -8.96 2.30 11.22
CA ALA A 346 -9.37 1.20 10.36
C ALA A 346 -9.85 -0.01 11.19
N PRO A 347 -10.87 -0.76 10.71
CA PRO A 347 -11.44 -1.91 11.41
C PRO A 347 -10.47 -3.09 11.49
N GLU A 348 -10.92 -4.25 12.02
CA GLU A 348 -10.11 -5.49 12.10
C GLU A 348 -8.81 -5.34 12.92
N GLY A 349 -8.81 -4.40 13.87
CA GLY A 349 -7.67 -4.15 14.75
C GLY A 349 -6.47 -3.46 14.08
N TYR A 350 -6.63 -2.88 12.88
CA TYR A 350 -5.55 -2.18 12.19
C TYR A 350 -5.13 -0.89 12.92
N GLY A 351 -6.09 -0.11 13.44
CA GLY A 351 -5.82 1.13 14.18
C GLY A 351 -5.77 2.37 13.29
N GLU A 352 -5.12 3.43 13.75
CA GLU A 352 -5.06 4.73 13.07
C GLU A 352 -4.54 4.65 11.62
N ILE A 353 -5.23 5.35 10.71
CA ILE A 353 -4.84 5.52 9.31
C ILE A 353 -4.81 6.98 8.83
N THR A 354 -5.53 7.89 9.52
CA THR A 354 -5.46 9.35 9.31
C THR A 354 -5.51 10.05 10.67
N GLY A 355 -4.89 11.22 10.74
CA GLY A 355 -5.02 12.17 11.83
C GLY A 355 -5.10 13.57 11.22
N GLY A 356 -6.06 14.38 11.68
CA GLY A 356 -6.36 15.68 11.08
C GLY A 356 -7.24 16.54 11.99
N GLY A 357 -7.45 17.81 11.61
CA GLY A 357 -8.29 18.71 12.38
C GLY A 357 -8.31 20.13 11.83
N GLN A 358 -9.04 20.99 12.53
CA GLN A 358 -9.10 22.42 12.27
C GLN A 358 -8.10 23.21 13.11
#